data_AF-A0A252AQG0-F1
#
_entry.id   AF-A0A252AQG0-F1
#
_cell.length_a   1.000
_cell.length_b   1.000
_cell.length_c   1.000
_cell.angle_alpha   90.00
_cell.angle_beta   90.00
_cell.angle_gamma   90.00
#
_symmetry.space_group_name_H-M   'P 1'
#
loop_
_entity.id
_entity.type
_entity.pdbx_description
1 polymer ?
#
loop_
_entity_poly.entity_id
_entity_poly.type
_entity_poly.pdbx_seq_one_letter_code
_entity_poly.pdbx_strand_id
1 'polypeptide(L)'
;MAQWFRKGCVLAVGLWAVALPVMSVTPALADEGDDEEGSKGPDMHKLAAKPPLPKAHKDFSKFRFIPQGDRVQEQADSNRLLFWTPDGRPDGYAQRRGSGIIYYNAQGQVTRVQRLDASEMADD
;
A
#
# COMPACT_ATOMS: atom_id res chain seq x y z
N MET A 1 -3.29 7.96 -38.01
CA MET A 1 -1.93 7.58 -37.58
C MET A 1 -1.11 8.85 -37.48
N ALA A 2 -0.67 9.24 -36.29
CA ALA A 2 0.25 10.35 -36.10
C ALA A 2 1.19 10.00 -34.94
N GLN A 3 2.40 9.57 -35.30
CA GLN A 3 3.51 9.34 -34.39
C GLN A 3 4.19 10.68 -34.08
N TRP A 4 4.42 10.98 -32.80
CA TRP A 4 5.41 11.98 -32.42
C TRP A 4 6.49 11.35 -31.55
N PHE A 5 7.56 10.97 -32.22
CA PHE A 5 8.86 10.67 -31.65
C PHE A 5 9.56 11.98 -31.27
N ARG A 6 10.05 12.08 -30.03
CA ARG A 6 11.20 12.90 -29.65
C ARG A 6 11.99 12.07 -28.62
N LYS A 7 13.06 11.34 -29.00
CA LYS A 7 14.48 11.79 -29.00
C LYS A 7 14.71 12.75 -27.83
N GLY A 8 15.33 12.39 -26.70
CA GLY A 8 16.51 11.55 -26.48
C GLY A 8 17.65 12.49 -26.04
N CYS A 9 18.23 12.29 -24.85
CA CYS A 9 19.61 12.68 -24.53
C CYS A 9 20.04 12.09 -23.18
N VAL A 10 20.96 11.14 -23.25
CA VAL A 10 21.77 10.59 -22.17
C VAL A 10 23.03 11.43 -22.08
N LEU A 11 23.39 11.93 -20.90
CA LEU A 11 24.76 12.32 -20.48
C LEU A 11 24.83 12.11 -18.96
N ALA A 12 25.47 11.07 -18.44
CA ALA A 12 26.92 10.83 -18.31
C ALA A 12 27.56 11.56 -17.10
N VAL A 13 27.91 10.74 -16.10
CA VAL A 13 29.16 10.70 -15.31
C VAL A 13 29.65 11.99 -14.64
N GLY A 14 29.78 11.94 -13.31
CA GLY A 14 30.55 12.92 -12.54
C GLY A 14 30.64 12.54 -11.06
N LEU A 15 31.37 11.47 -10.75
CA LEU A 15 31.64 11.00 -9.40
C LEU A 15 32.80 11.84 -8.83
N TRP A 16 32.51 12.86 -8.02
CA TRP A 16 33.54 13.66 -7.36
C TRP A 16 33.67 13.23 -5.90
N ALA A 17 34.67 12.39 -5.64
CA ALA A 17 35.07 11.99 -4.30
C ALA A 17 35.82 13.15 -3.63
N VAL A 18 35.19 13.80 -2.65
CA VAL A 18 35.85 14.76 -1.77
C VAL A 18 36.32 14.03 -0.52
N ALA A 19 37.64 13.93 -0.37
CA ALA A 19 38.30 13.34 0.78
C ALA A 19 38.06 14.18 2.04
N LEU A 20 37.48 13.57 3.08
CA LEU A 20 37.37 14.17 4.42
C LEU A 20 38.56 13.73 5.29
N PRO A 21 39.19 14.63 6.06
CA PRO A 21 40.30 14.28 6.93
C PRO A 21 39.81 13.53 8.17
N VAL A 22 40.47 12.42 8.47
CA VAL A 22 40.31 11.61 9.68
C VAL A 22 40.71 12.43 10.91
N MET A 23 39.73 12.78 11.75
CA MET A 23 39.96 13.28 13.11
C MET A 23 39.95 12.07 14.06
N SER A 24 41.12 11.67 14.53
CA SER A 24 41.29 10.67 15.59
C SER A 24 40.84 11.25 16.92
N VAL A 25 39.61 10.93 17.33
CA VAL A 25 39.15 11.10 18.72
C VAL A 25 39.55 9.85 19.50
N THR A 26 40.46 10.03 20.46
CA THR A 26 40.76 9.07 21.53
C THR A 26 39.53 8.90 22.43
N PRO A 27 38.97 7.70 22.62
CA PRO A 27 38.06 7.48 23.73
C PRO A 27 38.89 7.34 25.00
N ALA A 28 38.74 8.31 25.90
CA ALA A 28 39.14 8.14 27.29
C ALA A 28 38.29 7.03 27.90
N LEU A 29 38.94 5.98 28.38
CA LEU A 29 38.35 4.97 29.26
C LEU A 29 37.94 5.66 30.58
N ALA A 30 36.64 5.74 30.84
CA ALA A 30 36.11 5.96 32.16
C ALA A 30 35.53 4.63 32.65
N ASP A 31 36.07 4.22 33.78
CA ASP A 31 35.90 2.97 34.50
C ASP A 31 34.65 2.98 35.39
N GLU A 32 34.20 1.78 35.74
CA GLU A 32 33.34 1.40 36.87
C GLU A 32 31.92 1.98 36.98
N GLY A 33 30.95 1.07 36.76
CA GLY A 33 29.56 1.19 37.17
C GLY A 33 28.89 -0.17 37.13
N ASP A 34 29.08 -0.93 38.21
CA ASP A 34 28.23 -2.06 38.60
C ASP A 34 26.78 -1.55 38.71
N ASP A 35 25.92 -1.97 37.77
CA ASP A 35 24.49 -1.69 37.82
C ASP A 35 23.73 -2.97 37.45
N GLU A 36 23.40 -3.67 38.52
CA GLU A 36 22.22 -4.50 38.77
C GLU A 36 21.33 -4.86 37.56
N GLU A 37 21.17 -6.18 37.38
CA GLU A 37 19.90 -6.84 37.05
C GLU A 37 18.96 -6.02 36.15
N GLY A 38 19.46 -5.66 34.96
CA GLY A 38 18.66 -5.06 33.91
C GLY A 38 17.52 -6.01 33.56
N SER A 39 16.35 -5.74 34.12
CA SER A 39 15.10 -6.40 33.80
C SER A 39 14.97 -6.48 32.28
N LYS A 40 15.27 -7.67 31.72
CA LYS A 40 15.14 -7.96 30.29
C LYS A 40 13.72 -7.58 29.93
N GLY A 41 13.59 -6.46 29.21
CA GLY A 41 12.32 -5.99 28.71
C GLY A 41 11.57 -7.14 28.01
N PRO A 42 10.24 -7.10 28.00
CA PRO A 42 9.43 -8.19 27.46
C PRO A 42 9.97 -8.59 26.08
N ASP A 43 10.36 -9.85 25.96
CA ASP A 43 10.91 -10.43 24.75
C ASP A 43 10.06 -10.03 23.53
N MET A 44 10.68 -9.32 22.58
CA MET A 44 10.02 -8.83 21.37
C MET A 44 9.38 -9.96 20.56
N HIS A 45 9.90 -11.20 20.66
CA HIS A 45 9.29 -12.38 20.04
C HIS A 45 7.90 -12.71 20.62
N LYS A 46 7.63 -12.35 21.88
CA LYS A 46 6.31 -12.54 22.52
C LYS A 46 5.29 -11.50 22.07
N LEU A 47 5.71 -10.32 21.59
CA LEU A 47 4.81 -9.31 21.03
C LEU A 47 4.32 -9.68 19.62
N ALA A 48 5.10 -10.46 18.87
CA ALA A 48 4.76 -10.93 17.53
C ALA A 48 3.74 -12.09 17.55
N ALA A 49 3.55 -12.75 18.70
CA ALA A 49 2.59 -13.85 18.87
C ALA A 49 1.13 -13.39 19.01
N LYS A 50 0.85 -12.10 18.82
CA LYS A 50 -0.53 -11.60 18.82
C LYS A 50 -1.28 -12.22 17.64
N PRO A 51 -2.46 -12.83 17.86
CA PRO A 51 -3.26 -13.34 16.76
C PRO A 51 -3.59 -12.20 15.79
N PRO A 52 -3.65 -12.48 14.47
CA PRO A 52 -3.96 -11.46 13.48
C PRO A 52 -5.30 -10.80 13.83
N LEU A 53 -5.35 -9.48 13.65
CA LEU A 53 -6.57 -8.70 13.89
C LEU A 53 -7.74 -9.34 13.11
N PRO A 54 -8.95 -9.40 13.69
CA PRO A 54 -10.12 -9.85 12.96
C PRO A 54 -10.25 -9.01 11.69
N LYS A 55 -10.29 -9.67 10.54
CA LYS A 55 -10.48 -8.99 9.26
C LYS A 55 -11.83 -8.27 9.31
N ALA A 56 -11.83 -6.98 9.06
CA ALA A 56 -13.07 -6.24 8.88
C ALA A 56 -13.80 -6.86 7.67
N HIS A 57 -14.90 -7.58 7.91
CA HIS A 57 -15.74 -8.06 6.83
C HIS A 57 -16.58 -6.88 6.34
N LYS A 58 -16.67 -6.68 5.03
CA LYS A 58 -17.44 -5.60 4.42
C LYS A 58 -18.39 -6.21 3.41
N ASP A 59 -19.60 -5.70 3.34
CA ASP A 59 -20.58 -6.20 2.38
C ASP A 59 -20.31 -5.67 0.98
N PHE A 60 -19.75 -6.52 0.13
CA PHE A 60 -19.48 -6.25 -1.29
C PHE A 60 -20.65 -6.54 -2.22
N SER A 61 -21.77 -7.05 -1.70
CA SER A 61 -23.00 -7.30 -2.46
C SER A 61 -23.57 -6.05 -3.13
N LYS A 62 -23.25 -4.86 -2.60
CA LYS A 62 -23.72 -3.55 -3.09
C LYS A 62 -23.09 -3.17 -4.45
N PHE A 63 -22.03 -3.86 -4.89
CA PHE A 63 -21.36 -3.60 -6.16
C PHE A 63 -22.13 -4.25 -7.32
N ARG A 64 -22.85 -3.43 -8.10
CA ARG A 64 -23.78 -3.95 -9.13
C ARG A 64 -23.10 -4.26 -10.47
N PHE A 65 -21.93 -3.67 -10.72
CA PHE A 65 -21.20 -3.84 -11.96
C PHE A 65 -19.91 -4.63 -11.73
N ILE A 66 -19.71 -5.68 -12.53
CA ILE A 66 -18.49 -6.47 -12.63
C ILE A 66 -18.20 -6.59 -14.14
N PRO A 67 -16.98 -6.25 -14.62
CA PRO A 67 -16.62 -6.43 -16.02
C PRO A 67 -16.79 -7.89 -16.47
N GLN A 68 -17.22 -8.08 -17.72
CA GLN A 68 -17.56 -9.41 -18.21
C GLN A 68 -16.30 -10.30 -18.29
N GLY A 69 -16.37 -11.47 -17.64
CA GLY A 69 -15.28 -12.45 -17.67
C GLY A 69 -14.16 -12.19 -16.67
N ASP A 70 -14.22 -11.07 -15.93
CA ASP A 70 -13.20 -10.73 -14.96
C ASP A 70 -13.34 -11.52 -13.66
N ARG A 71 -12.18 -11.82 -13.07
CA ARG A 71 -12.06 -12.33 -11.71
C ARG A 71 -12.12 -11.16 -10.74
N VAL A 72 -12.91 -11.33 -9.69
CA VAL A 72 -13.06 -10.33 -8.63
C VAL A 72 -12.23 -10.72 -7.41
N GLN A 73 -11.51 -9.77 -6.84
CA GLN A 73 -10.83 -9.92 -5.56
C GLN A 73 -11.27 -8.83 -4.59
N GLU A 74 -11.74 -9.25 -3.41
CA GLU A 74 -12.22 -8.35 -2.38
C GLU A 74 -11.07 -7.81 -1.51
N GLN A 75 -11.09 -6.50 -1.24
CA GLN A 75 -10.21 -5.82 -0.30
C GLN A 75 -11.05 -5.07 0.73
N ALA A 76 -11.48 -5.79 1.76
CA ALA A 76 -12.39 -5.31 2.80
C ALA A 76 -11.80 -4.14 3.61
N ASP A 77 -10.51 -4.21 3.87
CA ASP A 77 -9.67 -3.18 4.48
C ASP A 77 -9.69 -1.85 3.73
N SER A 78 -9.79 -1.87 2.39
CA SER A 78 -9.84 -0.68 1.54
C SER A 78 -11.24 -0.36 0.98
N ASN A 79 -12.26 -1.11 1.39
CA ASN A 79 -13.63 -1.06 0.87
C ASN A 79 -13.67 -1.04 -0.67
N ARG A 80 -12.93 -1.99 -1.28
CA ARG A 80 -12.63 -2.03 -2.71
C ARG A 80 -12.76 -3.44 -3.28
N LEU A 81 -13.24 -3.54 -4.52
CA LEU A 81 -13.14 -4.72 -5.38
C LEU A 81 -12.08 -4.48 -6.44
N LEU A 82 -11.19 -5.45 -6.65
CA LEU A 82 -10.25 -5.46 -7.77
C LEU A 82 -10.80 -6.34 -8.88
N PHE A 83 -10.66 -5.88 -10.12
CA PHE A 83 -11.04 -6.61 -11.32
C PHE A 83 -9.78 -7.05 -12.06
N TRP A 84 -9.73 -8.33 -12.37
CA TRP A 84 -8.62 -8.96 -13.06
C TRP A 84 -9.14 -9.66 -14.30
N THR A 85 -8.55 -9.33 -15.44
CA THR A 85 -8.79 -10.07 -16.68
C THR A 85 -8.55 -11.57 -16.48
N PRO A 86 -9.16 -12.44 -17.32
CA PRO A 86 -8.87 -13.87 -17.32
C PRO A 86 -7.36 -14.16 -17.38
N ASP A 87 -6.63 -13.36 -18.16
CA ASP A 87 -5.17 -13.45 -18.36
C ASP A 87 -4.34 -13.03 -17.13
N GLY A 88 -4.98 -12.54 -16.07
CA GLY A 88 -4.31 -12.15 -14.82
C GLY A 88 -3.73 -10.74 -14.82
N ARG A 89 -4.11 -9.89 -15.79
CA ARG A 89 -3.77 -8.47 -15.79
C ARG A 89 -4.82 -7.67 -15.00
N PRO A 90 -4.42 -6.60 -14.31
CA PRO A 90 -5.40 -5.71 -13.66
C PRO A 90 -6.25 -5.03 -14.73
N ASP A 91 -7.58 -5.18 -14.64
CA ASP A 91 -8.54 -4.52 -15.54
C ASP A 91 -9.06 -3.21 -14.92
N GLY A 92 -9.14 -3.17 -13.59
CA GLY A 92 -9.60 -2.00 -12.87
C GLY A 92 -9.96 -2.32 -11.42
N TYR A 93 -10.70 -1.41 -10.81
CA TYR A 93 -11.21 -1.61 -9.47
C TYR A 93 -12.47 -0.77 -9.23
N ALA A 94 -13.28 -1.20 -8.28
CA ALA A 94 -14.40 -0.42 -7.78
C ALA A 94 -14.15 -0.10 -6.31
N GLN A 95 -14.40 1.14 -5.89
CA GLN A 95 -14.24 1.57 -4.51
C GLN A 95 -15.47 2.31 -4.03
N ARG A 96 -15.92 1.98 -2.81
CA ARG A 96 -16.97 2.72 -2.15
C ARG A 96 -16.42 4.01 -1.52
N ARG A 97 -17.06 5.13 -1.82
CA ARG A 97 -16.72 6.47 -1.34
C ARG A 97 -18.00 7.20 -0.96
N GLY A 98 -18.17 7.48 0.33
CA GLY A 98 -19.36 8.16 0.84
C GLY A 98 -20.65 7.43 0.44
N SER A 99 -21.52 8.15 -0.26
CA SER A 99 -22.84 7.67 -0.73
C SER A 99 -22.82 6.95 -2.09
N GLY A 100 -21.65 6.50 -2.56
CA GLY A 100 -21.54 5.86 -3.87
C GLY A 100 -20.40 4.86 -4.01
N ILE A 101 -20.44 4.12 -5.10
CA ILE A 101 -19.38 3.23 -5.58
C ILE A 101 -18.84 3.82 -6.88
N ILE A 102 -17.53 4.00 -6.95
CA ILE A 102 -16.84 4.55 -8.11
C ILE A 102 -16.02 3.42 -8.75
N TYR A 103 -16.20 3.25 -10.05
CA TYR A 103 -15.49 2.28 -10.87
C TYR A 103 -14.37 2.96 -11.63
N TYR A 104 -13.20 2.33 -11.63
CA TYR A 104 -11.99 2.80 -12.25
C TYR A 104 -11.45 1.75 -13.21
N ASN A 105 -10.86 2.18 -14.32
CA ASN A 105 -10.06 1.31 -15.18
C ASN A 105 -8.68 1.01 -14.57
N ALA A 106 -7.90 0.18 -15.24
CA ALA A 106 -6.53 -0.18 -14.86
C ALA A 106 -5.60 1.04 -14.69
N GLN A 107 -5.86 2.14 -15.40
CA GLN A 107 -5.11 3.40 -15.31
C GLN A 107 -5.58 4.30 -14.16
N GLY A 108 -6.61 3.90 -13.41
CA GLY A 108 -7.17 4.68 -12.31
C GLY A 108 -8.11 5.80 -12.75
N GLN A 109 -8.59 5.80 -14.00
CA GLN A 109 -9.57 6.75 -14.51
C GLN A 109 -10.98 6.26 -14.19
N VAL A 110 -11.88 7.18 -13.82
CA VAL A 110 -13.27 6.85 -13.53
C VAL A 110 -13.99 6.42 -14.81
N THR A 111 -14.56 5.23 -14.80
CA THR A 111 -15.36 4.68 -15.90
C THR A 111 -16.86 4.72 -15.60
N ARG A 112 -17.23 4.62 -14.32
CA ARG A 112 -18.64 4.61 -13.88
C ARG A 112 -18.78 5.08 -12.44
N VAL A 113 -19.94 5.66 -12.14
CA VAL A 113 -20.37 5.96 -10.78
C VAL A 113 -21.72 5.31 -10.53
N GLN A 114 -21.83 4.58 -9.43
CA GLN A 114 -23.08 4.04 -8.90
C GLN A 114 -23.41 4.80 -7.62
N ARG A 115 -24.61 5.38 -7.55
CA ARG A 115 -25.12 5.93 -6.29
C ARG A 115 -25.73 4.82 -5.46
N LEU A 116 -25.56 4.93 -4.14
CA LEU A 116 -26.19 4.05 -3.16
C LEU A 116 -27.45 4.71 -2.63
N ASP A 117 -28.48 3.89 -2.46
CA ASP A 117 -29.72 4.30 -1.82
C ASP A 117 -29.52 4.44 -0.31
N ALA A 118 -30.42 5.15 0.38
CA ALA A 118 -30.29 5.40 1.83
C ALA A 118 -30.21 4.10 2.65
N SER A 119 -30.94 3.05 2.24
CA SER A 119 -30.87 1.71 2.82
C SER A 119 -29.52 1.03 2.62
N GLU A 120 -28.85 1.28 1.49
CA GLU A 120 -27.54 0.70 1.17
C GLU A 120 -26.38 1.48 1.82
N MET A 121 -26.64 2.67 2.35
CA MET A 121 -25.65 3.46 3.07
C MET A 121 -25.43 3.00 4.51
N ALA A 122 -26.46 2.42 5.14
CA ALA A 122 -26.28 1.70 6.40
C ALA A 122 -25.38 0.48 6.12
N ASP A 123 -24.16 0.50 6.64
CA ASP A 123 -23.35 -0.71 6.79
C ASP A 123 -23.76 -1.29 8.14
N ASP A 124 -24.36 -2.48 8.14
CA ASP A 124 -24.62 -3.25 9.37
C ASP A 124 -23.31 -3.81 9.96
#